data_AF-A0A151HDF3-F1
#
_entry.id   AF-A0A151HDF3-F1
#
_cell.length_a   1.000
_cell.length_b   1.000
_cell.length_c   1.000
_cell.angle_alpha   90.00
_cell.angle_beta   90.00
_cell.angle_gamma   90.00
#
_symmetry.space_group_name_H-M   'P 1'
#
loop_
_entity.id
_entity.type
_entity.pdbx_description
1 polymer ?
#
loop_
_entity_poly.entity_id
_entity_poly.type
_entity_poly.pdbx_seq_one_letter_code
_entity_poly.pdbx_strand_id
1 'polypeptide(L)'
;AYMHYEQGRFDEAAFHLLLLAEAGHEVSQTNLAFMFDSGLTDLFFDGSLARKRLHAQRFYQLAAHQGSPLAELRLGDYAYAGYGVRKEIRARHPSRPLLDDEGNDMSEWISETYEAYTPAVPNPRLAVGHYLRVAEMSTDEAWLAPYVAKASFNLGFMRLTGIGLQQ
;
A
#
# COMPACT_ATOMS: atom_id res chain seq x y z
N ALA A 1 -16.62 -7.02 16.71
CA ALA A 1 -16.12 -5.95 15.82
C ALA A 1 -17.25 -5.08 15.26
N TYR A 2 -18.11 -5.58 14.35
CA TYR A 2 -19.14 -4.77 13.67
C TYR A 2 -20.04 -3.94 14.62
N MET A 3 -20.62 -4.55 15.66
CA MET A 3 -21.45 -3.83 16.63
C MET A 3 -20.72 -2.68 17.36
N HIS A 4 -19.40 -2.82 17.59
CA HIS A 4 -18.62 -1.73 18.20
C HIS A 4 -18.42 -0.60 17.19
N TYR A 5 -18.14 -0.93 15.93
CA TYR A 5 -17.99 0.04 14.85
C TYR A 5 -19.26 0.89 14.65
N GLU A 6 -20.43 0.24 14.57
CA GLU A 6 -21.73 0.94 14.43
C GLU A 6 -22.05 1.85 15.63
N GLN A 7 -21.48 1.55 16.80
CA GLN A 7 -21.64 2.33 18.03
C GLN A 7 -20.55 3.40 18.20
N GLY A 8 -19.70 3.61 17.18
CA GLY A 8 -18.58 4.57 17.22
C GLY A 8 -17.42 4.15 18.14
N ARG A 9 -17.45 2.92 18.66
CA ARG A 9 -16.40 2.34 19.52
C ARG A 9 -15.29 1.74 18.67
N PHE A 10 -14.54 2.63 18.02
CA PHE A 10 -13.56 2.24 17.00
C PHE A 10 -12.35 1.51 17.57
N ASP A 11 -11.89 1.86 18.77
CA ASP A 11 -10.74 1.18 19.39
C ASP A 11 -11.09 -0.29 19.70
N GLU A 12 -12.25 -0.57 20.28
CA GLU A 12 -12.69 -1.94 20.55
C GLU A 12 -12.94 -2.72 19.25
N ALA A 13 -13.50 -2.07 18.22
CA ALA A 13 -13.65 -2.68 16.92
C ALA A 13 -12.29 -3.06 16.30
N ALA A 14 -11.31 -2.14 16.33
CA ALA A 14 -9.97 -2.37 15.83
C ALA A 14 -9.23 -3.47 16.60
N PHE A 15 -9.37 -3.48 17.94
CA PHE A 15 -8.79 -4.53 18.78
C PHE A 15 -9.29 -5.93 18.39
N HIS A 16 -10.60 -6.09 18.20
CA HIS A 16 -11.18 -7.36 17.78
C HIS A 16 -10.76 -7.76 16.35
N LEU A 17 -10.67 -6.80 15.44
CA LEU A 17 -10.23 -7.05 14.07
C LEU A 17 -8.76 -7.44 13.99
N LEU A 18 -7.89 -6.87 14.83
CA LEU A 18 -6.46 -7.16 14.84
C LEU A 18 -6.17 -8.65 15.01
N LEU A 19 -6.82 -9.31 15.97
CA LEU A 19 -6.61 -10.74 16.21
C LEU A 19 -6.94 -11.58 14.96
N LEU A 20 -8.06 -11.28 14.30
CA LEU A 20 -8.49 -12.00 13.10
C LEU A 20 -7.63 -11.65 11.88
N ALA A 21 -7.20 -10.40 11.77
CA ALA A 21 -6.34 -9.93 10.68
C ALA A 21 -4.97 -10.61 10.71
N GLU A 22 -4.37 -10.73 11.90
CA GLU A 22 -3.10 -11.46 12.11
C GLU A 22 -3.28 -12.98 11.93
N ALA A 23 -4.48 -13.53 12.18
CA ALA A 23 -4.82 -14.91 11.86
C ALA A 23 -5.05 -15.17 10.35
N GLY A 24 -4.95 -14.13 9.51
CA GLY A 24 -5.07 -14.27 8.06
C GLY A 24 -6.45 -13.98 7.48
N HIS A 25 -7.44 -13.59 8.28
CA HIS A 25 -8.79 -13.36 7.79
C HIS A 25 -8.87 -12.10 6.90
N GLU A 26 -8.99 -12.28 5.58
CA GLU A 26 -8.98 -11.20 4.57
C GLU A 26 -9.89 -10.02 4.93
N VAL A 27 -11.17 -10.27 5.22
CA VAL A 27 -12.14 -9.20 5.53
C VAL A 27 -11.70 -8.40 6.76
N SER A 28 -11.05 -9.06 7.73
CA SER A 28 -10.55 -8.39 8.93
C SER A 28 -9.31 -7.57 8.63
N GLN A 29 -8.42 -8.05 7.76
CA GLN A 29 -7.27 -7.28 7.28
C GLN A 29 -7.75 -6.03 6.53
N THR A 30 -8.70 -6.17 5.60
CA THR A 30 -9.27 -5.05 4.84
C THR A 30 -9.95 -4.02 5.74
N ASN A 31 -10.76 -4.47 6.69
CA ASN A 31 -11.48 -3.58 7.61
C ASN A 31 -10.54 -2.87 8.59
N LEU A 32 -9.57 -3.58 9.16
CA LEU A 32 -8.58 -2.97 10.06
C LEU A 32 -7.72 -1.95 9.33
N ALA A 33 -7.27 -2.28 8.11
CA ALA A 33 -6.54 -1.35 7.25
C ALA A 33 -7.34 -0.06 7.00
N PHE A 34 -8.64 -0.20 6.69
CA PHE A 34 -9.52 0.94 6.49
C PHE A 34 -9.65 1.82 7.74
N MET A 35 -9.77 1.22 8.92
CA MET A 35 -9.85 1.98 10.17
C MET A 35 -8.58 2.79 10.45
N PHE A 36 -7.41 2.20 10.21
CA PHE A 36 -6.13 2.91 10.34
C PHE A 36 -5.99 4.03 9.31
N ASP A 37 -6.28 3.75 8.04
CA ASP A 37 -6.12 4.70 6.94
C ASP A 37 -7.10 5.88 7.00
N SER A 38 -8.31 5.63 7.51
CA SER A 38 -9.33 6.67 7.73
C SER A 38 -9.13 7.43 9.03
N GLY A 39 -8.17 7.00 9.86
CA GLY A 39 -7.88 7.61 11.15
C GLY A 39 -8.98 7.45 12.20
N LEU A 40 -9.85 6.44 12.05
CA LEU A 40 -10.99 6.20 12.96
C LEU A 40 -10.56 5.74 14.35
N THR A 41 -9.35 5.21 14.47
CA THR A 41 -8.75 4.74 15.71
C THR A 41 -7.32 5.23 15.81
N ASP A 42 -6.88 5.49 17.04
CA ASP A 42 -5.49 5.71 17.42
C ASP A 42 -4.93 4.55 18.23
N LEU A 43 -5.70 3.46 18.39
CA LEU A 43 -5.25 2.26 19.06
C LEU A 43 -3.93 1.78 18.42
N PHE A 44 -2.90 1.65 19.26
CA PHE A 44 -1.51 1.31 18.90
C PHE A 44 -0.64 2.44 18.34
N PHE A 45 -1.14 3.68 18.24
CA PHE A 45 -0.41 4.80 17.64
C PHE A 45 -0.49 6.09 18.44
N ASP A 46 0.39 7.03 18.13
CA ASP A 46 0.46 8.36 18.74
C ASP A 46 -0.35 9.42 17.98
N GLY A 47 -1.37 9.00 17.22
CA GLY A 47 -2.17 9.90 16.38
C GLY A 47 -1.63 10.14 14.97
N SER A 48 -0.40 9.73 14.66
CA SER A 48 0.21 9.98 13.35
C SER A 48 -0.46 9.19 12.23
N LEU A 49 -1.20 9.89 11.35
CA LEU A 49 -1.82 9.27 10.18
C LEU A 49 -0.80 8.61 9.25
N ALA A 50 0.40 9.16 9.11
CA ALA A 50 1.46 8.57 8.28
C ALA A 50 1.88 7.19 8.80
N ARG A 51 2.02 7.03 10.13
CA ARG A 51 2.30 5.72 10.75
C ARG A 51 1.12 4.78 10.62
N LYS A 52 -0.11 5.25 10.81
CA LYS A 52 -1.31 4.42 10.61
C LYS A 52 -1.40 3.88 9.17
N ARG A 53 -1.10 4.73 8.18
CA ARG A 53 -1.06 4.33 6.76
C ARG A 53 0.01 3.29 6.44
N LEU A 54 1.15 3.28 7.13
CA LEU A 54 2.13 2.20 7.01
C LEU A 54 1.50 0.83 7.35
N HIS A 55 0.82 0.76 8.49
CA HIS A 55 0.18 -0.49 8.93
C HIS A 55 -1.04 -0.84 8.07
N ALA A 56 -1.83 0.16 7.66
CA ALA A 56 -2.92 -0.03 6.71
C ALA A 56 -2.42 -0.62 5.39
N GLN A 57 -1.33 -0.09 4.83
CA GLN A 57 -0.72 -0.61 3.60
C GLN A 57 -0.35 -2.09 3.74
N ARG A 58 0.27 -2.50 4.85
CA ARG A 58 0.60 -3.92 5.11
C ARG A 58 -0.66 -4.79 5.06
N PHE A 59 -1.71 -4.40 5.76
CA PHE A 59 -2.94 -5.21 5.82
C PHE A 59 -3.70 -5.20 4.48
N TYR A 60 -3.70 -4.09 3.74
CA TYR A 60 -4.22 -4.06 2.38
C TYR A 60 -3.41 -4.97 1.45
N GLN A 61 -2.08 -5.01 1.56
CA GLN A 61 -1.26 -5.94 0.79
C GLN A 61 -1.64 -7.40 1.09
N LEU A 62 -1.75 -7.75 2.37
CA LEU A 62 -2.17 -9.11 2.77
C LEU A 62 -3.56 -9.48 2.24
N ALA A 63 -4.53 -8.57 2.31
CA ALA A 63 -5.87 -8.80 1.79
C ALA A 63 -5.90 -8.88 0.24
N ALA A 64 -5.13 -8.03 -0.44
CA ALA A 64 -4.99 -8.07 -1.90
C ALA A 64 -4.38 -9.40 -2.38
N HIS A 65 -3.40 -9.95 -1.65
CA HIS A 65 -2.86 -11.29 -1.93
C HIS A 65 -3.91 -12.42 -1.82
N GLN A 66 -4.99 -12.19 -1.07
CA GLN A 66 -6.13 -13.10 -0.97
C GLN A 66 -7.25 -12.79 -1.98
N GLY A 67 -7.05 -11.83 -2.88
CA GLY A 67 -7.99 -11.47 -3.94
C GLY A 67 -8.98 -10.36 -3.57
N SER A 68 -8.74 -9.60 -2.51
CA SER A 68 -9.64 -8.53 -2.09
C SER A 68 -9.71 -7.37 -3.11
N PRO A 69 -10.87 -7.13 -3.76
CA PRO A 69 -11.01 -6.02 -4.71
C PRO A 69 -10.91 -4.66 -4.03
N LEU A 70 -11.41 -4.56 -2.79
CA LEU A 70 -11.32 -3.33 -2.01
C LEU A 70 -9.86 -3.04 -1.65
N ALA A 71 -9.10 -4.03 -1.19
CA ALA A 71 -7.70 -3.81 -0.85
C ALA A 71 -6.86 -3.42 -2.07
N GLU A 72 -7.07 -4.06 -3.23
CA GLU A 72 -6.42 -3.69 -4.49
C GLU A 72 -6.75 -2.24 -4.90
N LEU A 73 -8.02 -1.82 -4.80
CA LEU A 73 -8.41 -0.42 -5.03
C LEU A 73 -7.67 0.54 -4.10
N ARG A 74 -7.58 0.22 -2.80
CA ARG A 74 -6.89 1.08 -1.83
C ARG A 74 -5.38 1.15 -2.08
N LEU A 75 -4.75 0.05 -2.50
CA LEU A 75 -3.35 0.08 -2.91
C LEU A 75 -3.14 0.90 -4.19
N GLY A 76 -4.10 0.89 -5.11
CA GLY A 76 -4.15 1.80 -6.25
C GLY A 76 -4.24 3.27 -5.82
N ASP A 77 -5.13 3.59 -4.87
CA ASP A 77 -5.26 4.93 -4.29
C ASP A 77 -3.94 5.36 -3.61
N TYR A 78 -3.28 4.44 -2.88
CA TYR A 78 -1.99 4.69 -2.23
C TYR A 78 -0.90 4.99 -3.24
N ALA A 79 -0.79 4.19 -4.30
CA ALA A 79 0.17 4.41 -5.36
C ALA A 79 -0.11 5.72 -6.11
N TYR A 80 -1.38 6.04 -6.36
CA TYR A 80 -1.77 7.27 -7.04
C TYR A 80 -1.39 8.52 -6.23
N ALA A 81 -1.66 8.51 -4.92
CA ALA A 81 -1.43 9.65 -4.04
C ALA A 81 -0.03 9.70 -3.42
N GLY A 82 0.74 8.61 -3.48
CA GLY A 82 2.03 8.48 -2.80
C GLY A 82 1.89 8.27 -1.29
N TYR A 83 0.89 7.52 -0.85
CA TYR A 83 0.70 7.20 0.56
C TYR A 83 1.50 5.97 1.00
N GLY A 84 1.83 5.95 2.30
CA GLY A 84 2.54 4.83 2.93
C GLY A 84 4.03 4.86 2.62
N VAL A 85 4.61 3.69 2.39
CA VAL A 85 6.04 3.51 2.13
C VAL A 85 6.30 2.71 0.85
N ARG A 86 7.45 2.97 0.26
CA ARG A 86 8.01 2.17 -0.83
C ARG A 86 9.32 1.54 -0.40
N LYS A 87 9.56 0.34 -0.93
CA LYS A 87 10.85 -0.34 -0.84
C LYS A 87 11.79 0.22 -1.91
N GLU A 88 12.99 0.60 -1.51
CA GLU A 88 14.06 1.10 -2.36
C GLU A 88 15.34 0.31 -2.05
N ILE A 89 16.03 -0.18 -3.07
CA ILE A 89 17.37 -0.76 -2.87
C ILE A 89 18.37 0.39 -2.86
N ARG A 90 19.14 0.51 -1.80
CA ARG A 90 20.19 1.53 -1.64
C ARG A 90 21.54 0.86 -1.54
N ALA A 91 22.58 1.53 -2.03
CA ALA A 91 23.96 1.14 -1.84
C ALA A 91 24.59 1.97 -0.72
N ARG A 92 25.32 1.32 0.19
CA ARG A 92 26.21 1.97 1.14
C ARG A 92 27.61 1.99 0.52
N HIS A 93 28.07 3.19 0.21
CA HIS A 93 29.44 3.39 -0.26
C HIS A 93 30.39 3.59 0.92
N PRO A 94 31.65 3.15 0.81
CA PRO A 94 32.69 3.46 1.78
C PRO A 94 32.88 4.99 1.89
N SER A 95 33.26 5.46 3.08
CA SER A 95 33.43 6.89 3.35
C SER A 95 34.65 7.53 2.66
N ARG A 96 35.54 6.71 2.11
CA ARG A 96 36.69 7.13 1.28
C ARG A 96 36.79 6.21 0.06
N PRO A 97 37.22 6.73 -1.10
CA PRO A 97 37.52 5.92 -2.26
C PRO A 97 38.52 4.82 -1.92
N LEU A 98 38.25 3.59 -2.36
CA LEU A 98 39.21 2.49 -2.26
C LEU A 98 39.90 2.36 -3.61
N LEU A 99 41.18 2.73 -3.69
CA LEU A 99 41.92 2.69 -4.95
C LEU A 99 42.65 1.35 -5.10
N ASP A 100 42.68 0.80 -6.31
CA ASP A 100 43.60 -0.30 -6.66
C ASP A 100 45.05 0.22 -6.86
N ASP A 101 45.97 -0.70 -7.17
CA ASP A 101 47.38 -0.37 -7.39
C ASP A 101 47.62 0.56 -8.60
N GLU A 102 46.63 0.68 -9.50
CA GLU A 102 46.65 1.56 -10.67
C GLU A 102 45.99 2.93 -10.40
N GLY A 103 45.38 3.11 -9.21
CA GLY A 103 44.68 4.32 -8.81
C GLY A 103 43.22 4.38 -9.23
N ASN A 104 42.63 3.28 -9.70
CA ASN A 104 41.21 3.20 -10.07
C ASN A 104 40.32 3.08 -8.82
N ASP A 105 39.17 3.77 -8.81
CA ASP A 105 38.22 3.71 -7.70
C ASP A 105 37.35 2.43 -7.74
N MET A 106 37.53 1.59 -6.73
CA MET A 106 36.84 0.32 -6.54
C MET A 106 35.63 0.41 -5.62
N SER A 107 35.20 1.62 -5.22
CA SER A 107 34.12 1.82 -4.24
C SER A 107 32.77 1.23 -4.65
N GLU A 108 32.48 1.12 -5.96
CA GLU A 108 31.27 0.44 -6.43
C GLU A 108 31.31 -1.07 -6.19
N TRP A 109 32.47 -1.71 -6.45
CA TRP A 109 32.66 -3.16 -6.33
C TRP A 109 32.49 -3.67 -4.91
N ILE A 110 32.80 -2.83 -3.92
CA ILE A 110 32.68 -3.16 -2.50
C ILE A 110 31.44 -2.54 -1.84
N SER A 111 30.54 -1.94 -2.61
CA SER A 111 29.33 -1.34 -2.06
C SER A 111 28.34 -2.41 -1.58
N GLU A 112 27.82 -2.24 -0.36
CA GLU A 112 26.79 -3.14 0.18
C GLU A 112 25.41 -2.61 -0.19
N THR A 113 24.60 -3.44 -0.86
CA THR A 113 23.20 -3.10 -1.13
C THR A 113 22.29 -3.55 0.00
N TYR A 114 21.29 -2.74 0.34
CA TYR A 114 20.30 -3.05 1.36
C TYR A 114 18.93 -2.49 0.98
N GLU A 115 17.88 -3.08 1.55
CA GLU A 115 16.50 -2.63 1.36
C GLU A 115 16.15 -1.53 2.36
N ALA A 116 15.75 -0.37 1.85
CA ALA A 116 15.27 0.75 2.63
C ALA A 116 13.76 0.93 2.41
N TYR A 117 13.02 1.14 3.49
CA TYR A 117 11.63 1.60 3.42
C TYR A 117 11.63 3.12 3.56
N THR A 118 11.12 3.80 2.52
CA THR A 118 11.08 5.26 2.44
C THR A 118 9.65 5.73 2.24
N PRO A 119 9.30 6.97 2.59
CA PRO A 119 8.00 7.52 2.27
C PRO A 119 7.67 7.31 0.79
N ALA A 120 6.47 6.80 0.52
CA ALA A 120 6.02 6.64 -0.84
C ALA A 120 5.91 8.00 -1.53
N VAL A 121 6.04 7.98 -2.85
CA VAL A 121 5.75 9.11 -3.73
C VAL A 121 4.76 8.62 -4.79
N PRO A 122 3.97 9.52 -5.42
CA PRO A 122 3.05 9.13 -6.47
C PRO A 122 3.72 8.24 -7.52
N ASN A 123 3.12 7.08 -7.77
CA ASN A 123 3.51 6.12 -8.78
C ASN A 123 2.29 5.76 -9.64
N PRO A 124 1.99 6.59 -10.66
CA PRO A 124 0.86 6.37 -11.55
C PRO A 124 0.85 4.99 -12.22
N ARG A 125 2.02 4.48 -12.62
CA ARG A 125 2.11 3.17 -13.27
C ARG A 125 1.69 2.04 -12.33
N LEU A 126 2.13 2.09 -11.07
CA LEU A 126 1.71 1.12 -10.06
C LEU A 126 0.20 1.25 -9.78
N ALA A 127 -0.32 2.47 -9.70
CA ALA A 127 -1.76 2.72 -9.53
C ALA A 127 -2.60 2.10 -10.65
N VAL A 128 -2.20 2.30 -11.92
CA VAL A 128 -2.86 1.65 -13.08
C VAL A 128 -2.85 0.13 -12.93
N GLY A 129 -1.73 -0.46 -12.51
CA GLY A 129 -1.64 -1.91 -12.31
C GLY A 129 -2.62 -2.44 -11.27
N HIS A 130 -2.80 -1.73 -10.14
CA HIS A 130 -3.80 -2.07 -9.13
C HIS A 130 -5.24 -1.94 -9.66
N TYR A 131 -5.55 -0.82 -10.34
CA TYR A 131 -6.89 -0.61 -10.88
C TYR A 131 -7.25 -1.61 -12.00
N LEU A 132 -6.30 -1.97 -12.86
CA LEU A 132 -6.53 -2.98 -13.89
C LEU A 132 -6.91 -4.34 -13.29
N ARG A 133 -6.18 -4.80 -12.26
CA ARG A 133 -6.51 -6.06 -11.57
C ARG A 133 -7.93 -6.11 -11.03
N VAL A 134 -8.49 -4.98 -10.62
CA VAL A 134 -9.88 -4.90 -10.14
C VAL A 134 -10.86 -4.77 -11.32
N ALA A 135 -10.55 -3.94 -12.32
CA ALA A 135 -11.41 -3.74 -13.47
C ALA A 135 -11.58 -5.00 -14.33
N GLU A 136 -10.59 -5.91 -14.29
CA GLU A 136 -10.59 -7.19 -15.01
C GLU A 136 -11.27 -8.34 -14.24
N MET A 137 -11.73 -8.11 -13.01
CA MET A 137 -12.48 -9.12 -12.27
C MET A 137 -13.84 -9.38 -12.93
N SER A 138 -14.28 -10.66 -12.94
CA SER A 138 -15.62 -10.99 -13.41
C SER A 138 -16.69 -10.30 -12.56
N THR A 139 -17.71 -9.75 -13.21
CA THR A 139 -18.88 -9.16 -12.54
C THR A 139 -20.05 -10.13 -12.39
N ASP A 140 -19.83 -11.44 -12.58
CA ASP A 140 -20.87 -12.46 -12.38
C ASP A 140 -21.42 -12.42 -10.95
N GLU A 141 -20.56 -12.06 -10.00
CA GLU A 141 -20.95 -11.79 -8.62
C GLU A 141 -21.31 -10.31 -8.44
N ALA A 142 -22.59 -10.03 -8.16
CA ALA A 142 -23.12 -8.66 -8.10
C ALA A 142 -22.40 -7.73 -7.11
N TRP A 143 -21.79 -8.28 -6.06
CA TRP A 143 -21.05 -7.49 -5.06
C TRP A 143 -19.72 -6.93 -5.58
N LEU A 144 -19.20 -7.45 -6.71
CA LEU A 144 -17.97 -6.96 -7.36
C LEU A 144 -18.20 -5.70 -8.21
N ALA A 145 -19.41 -5.53 -8.73
CA ALA A 145 -19.78 -4.43 -9.63
C ALA A 145 -19.35 -3.03 -9.15
N PRO A 146 -19.56 -2.60 -7.88
CA PRO A 146 -19.13 -1.27 -7.44
C PRO A 146 -17.61 -1.08 -7.47
N TYR A 147 -16.84 -2.14 -7.20
CA TYR A 147 -15.37 -2.07 -7.21
C TYR A 147 -14.84 -1.99 -8.63
N VAL A 148 -15.36 -2.83 -9.54
CA VAL A 148 -15.04 -2.80 -10.97
C VAL A 148 -15.38 -1.45 -11.59
N ALA A 149 -16.54 -0.88 -11.26
CA ALA A 149 -16.96 0.43 -11.73
C ALA A 149 -16.01 1.54 -11.25
N LYS A 150 -15.63 1.53 -9.97
CA LYS A 150 -14.69 2.52 -9.39
C LYS A 150 -13.29 2.40 -10.01
N ALA A 151 -12.79 1.19 -10.19
CA ALA A 151 -11.49 0.95 -10.82
C ALA A 151 -11.47 1.44 -12.28
N SER A 152 -12.53 1.12 -13.04
CA SER A 152 -12.70 1.55 -14.42
C SER A 152 -12.80 3.07 -14.55
N PHE A 153 -13.52 3.72 -13.63
CA PHE A 153 -13.58 5.18 -13.54
C PHE A 153 -12.19 5.79 -13.29
N ASN A 154 -11.45 5.27 -12.31
CA ASN A 154 -10.10 5.76 -11.99
C ASN A 154 -9.15 5.62 -13.19
N LEU A 155 -9.20 4.48 -13.90
CA LEU A 155 -8.43 4.26 -15.13
C LEU A 155 -8.81 5.25 -16.23
N GLY A 156 -10.11 5.48 -16.44
CA GLY A 156 -10.62 6.45 -17.40
C GLY A 156 -10.13 7.86 -17.09
N PHE A 157 -10.22 8.28 -15.82
CA PHE A 157 -9.72 9.58 -15.36
C PHE A 157 -8.22 9.74 -15.60
N MET A 158 -7.42 8.73 -15.24
CA MET A 158 -5.97 8.75 -15.44
C MET A 158 -5.62 8.86 -16.94
N ARG A 159 -6.33 8.12 -17.81
CA ARG A 159 -6.14 8.20 -19.25
C ARG A 159 -6.50 9.57 -19.83
N LEU A 160 -7.63 10.15 -19.40
CA LEU A 160 -8.10 11.46 -19.87
C LEU A 160 -7.16 12.60 -19.46
N THR A 161 -6.52 12.47 -18.30
CA THR A 161 -5.60 13.48 -17.75
C THR A 161 -4.14 13.26 -18.13
N GLY A 162 -3.81 12.17 -18.84
CA GLY A 162 -2.45 11.81 -19.21
C GLY A 162 -1.58 11.28 -18.05
N ILE A 163 -2.18 11.00 -16.89
CA ILE A 163 -1.48 10.45 -15.72
C ILE A 163 -1.24 8.96 -15.93
N GLY A 164 0.03 8.52 -15.94
CA GLY A 164 0.39 7.09 -16.00
C GLY A 164 0.51 6.48 -17.39
N LEU A 165 0.42 7.28 -18.46
CA LEU A 165 0.88 6.87 -19.79
C LEU A 165 2.42 7.05 -19.87
N GLN A 166 3.13 6.09 -20.47
CA GLN A 166 4.50 6.36 -20.91
C GLN A 166 4.43 7.45 -21.99
N GLN A 167 5.20 8.53 -21.80
CA GLN A 167 5.63 9.38 -22.91
C GLN A 167 6.75 8.67 -23.67
#